data_AF-A0A2G6GV38-F1
#
_entry.id   AF-A0A2G6GV38-F1
#
_cell.length_a   1.000
_cell.length_b   1.000
_cell.length_c   1.000
_cell.angle_alpha   90.00
_cell.angle_beta   90.00
_cell.angle_gamma   90.00
#
_symmetry.space_group_name_H-M   'P 1'
#
loop_
_entity.id
_entity.type
_entity.pdbx_description
1 polymer ?
#
loop_
_entity_poly.entity_id
_entity_poly.type
_entity_poly.pdbx_seq_one_letter_code
_entity_poly.pdbx_strand_id
1 'polypeptide(L)' 'MAYVISEECVACGSCQPECPVEAISAGDIYKIDASLCTDCGSCAAVCPTSCISEGK' A
#
# COMPACT_ATOMS: atom_id res chain seq x y z
N MET A 1 13.46 1.54 1.96
CA MET A 1 12.40 2.55 2.13
C MET A 1 11.11 1.78 2.39
N ALA A 2 9.96 2.43 2.48
CA ALA A 2 8.69 1.70 2.50
C ALA A 2 7.69 2.49 1.66
N TYR A 3 6.78 1.80 0.97
CA TYR A 3 5.66 2.47 0.34
C TYR A 3 4.71 3.04 1.39
N VAL A 4 4.08 4.17 1.07
CA VAL A 4 3.08 4.86 1.90
C VAL A 4 1.81 5.09 1.10
N ILE A 5 0.67 4.98 1.78
CA ILE A 5 -0.66 5.21 1.22
C ILE A 5 -1.12 6.59 1.66
N SER A 6 -1.54 7.44 0.71
CA SER A 6 -2.08 8.77 1.01
C SER A 6 -3.55 8.71 1.45
N GLU A 7 -4.06 9.85 1.92
CA GLU A 7 -5.47 10.04 2.28
C GLU A 7 -6.45 9.94 1.10
N GLU A 8 -5.96 9.85 -0.14
CA GLU A 8 -6.77 9.62 -1.34
C GLU A 8 -7.17 8.14 -1.52
N CYS A 9 -6.77 7.27 -0.59
CA CYS A 9 -7.18 5.88 -0.58
C CYS A 9 -8.70 5.75 -0.37
N VAL A 10 -9.37 5.08 -1.30
CA VAL A 10 -10.82 4.82 -1.25
C VAL A 10 -11.18 3.48 -0.60
N ALA A 11 -10.24 2.88 0.13
CA ALA A 11 -10.39 1.58 0.78
C ALA A 11 -10.89 0.43 -0.13
N CYS A 12 -10.53 0.42 -1.41
CA CYS A 12 -10.98 -0.58 -2.38
C CYS A 12 -10.46 -2.00 -2.14
N GLY A 13 -9.33 -2.15 -1.44
CA GLY A 13 -8.74 -3.45 -1.11
C GLY A 13 -7.92 -4.15 -2.19
N SER A 14 -7.77 -3.56 -3.38
CA SER A 14 -6.98 -4.17 -4.47
C SER A 14 -5.51 -4.39 -4.13
N CYS A 15 -4.92 -3.57 -3.26
CA CYS A 15 -3.50 -3.65 -2.92
C CYS A 15 -3.14 -4.76 -1.93
N GLN A 16 -4.07 -5.16 -1.04
CA GLN A 16 -3.80 -6.13 0.02
C GLN A 16 -3.39 -7.52 -0.52
N PRO A 17 -4.12 -8.16 -1.47
CA PRO A 17 -3.73 -9.46 -1.99
C PRO A 17 -2.43 -9.44 -2.81
N GLU A 18 -2.02 -8.28 -3.30
CA GLU A 18 -0.79 -8.11 -4.09
C GLU A 18 0.47 -7.94 -3.24
N CYS A 19 0.33 -7.79 -1.92
CA CYS A 19 1.48 -7.63 -1.04
C CYS A 19 2.08 -9.01 -0.69
N PRO A 20 3.28 -9.36 -1.19
CA PRO A 20 3.86 -10.69 -1.00
C PRO A 20 4.31 -10.98 0.45
N VAL A 21 4.39 -9.93 1.27
CA VAL A 21 4.84 -9.96 2.67
C VAL A 21 3.74 -9.54 3.65
N GLU A 22 2.50 -9.45 3.17
CA GLU A 22 1.32 -9.14 3.98
C GLU A 22 1.47 -7.85 4.83
N ALA A 23 2.23 -6.87 4.34
CA ALA A 23 2.51 -5.61 5.04
C ALA A 23 1.31 -4.64 5.05
N ILE A 24 0.19 -4.96 4.42
CA ILE A 24 -0.93 -4.03 4.23
C ILE A 24 -2.11 -4.43 5.12
N SER A 25 -2.56 -3.49 5.96
CA SER A 25 -3.70 -3.65 6.85
C SER A 25 -4.86 -2.75 6.46
N ALA A 26 -6.09 -3.25 6.62
CA ALA A 26 -7.32 -2.50 6.40
C ALA A 26 -7.60 -1.51 7.56
N GLY A 27 -8.28 -0.41 7.24
CA GLY A 27 -8.70 0.65 8.16
C GLY A 27 -9.63 1.64 7.43
N ASP A 28 -9.78 2.87 7.93
CA ASP A 28 -10.49 3.95 7.19
C ASP A 28 -9.85 4.20 5.82
N ILE A 29 -8.52 4.11 5.79
CA ILE A 29 -7.70 3.90 4.61
C ILE A 29 -6.78 2.70 4.87
N TYR A 30 -6.33 2.05 3.80
CA TYR A 30 -5.32 1.00 3.93
C TYR A 30 -4.00 1.61 4.42
N LYS A 31 -3.24 0.86 5.20
CA LYS A 31 -1.94 1.27 5.74
C LYS A 31 -0.89 0.22 5.46
N ILE A 32 0.31 0.67 5.10
CA ILE A 32 1.48 -0.18 4.89
C ILE A 32 2.35 -0.12 6.15
N ASP A 33 2.69 -1.29 6.69
CA ASP A 33 3.69 -1.42 7.75
C ASP A 33 5.10 -1.30 7.14
N ALA A 34 5.77 -0.19 7.45
CA ALA A 34 7.11 0.09 6.98
C ALA A 34 8.16 -0.93 7.46
N SER A 35 7.89 -1.65 8.55
CA SER A 35 8.80 -2.68 9.08
C SER A 35 8.77 -3.97 8.27
N LEU A 36 7.67 -4.22 7.55
CA LEU A 36 7.47 -5.41 6.73
C LEU A 36 7.66 -5.12 5.23
N CYS A 37 7.43 -3.89 4.79
CA CYS A 37 7.53 -3.48 3.39
C CYS A 37 8.95 -3.71 2.84
N THR A 38 9.03 -4.33 1.66
CA THR A 38 10.30 -4.61 0.96
C THR A 38 10.49 -3.78 -0.32
N ASP A 39 9.74 -2.69 -0.47
CA ASP A 39 9.80 -1.81 -1.66
C ASP A 39 9.56 -2.49 -3.02
N CYS A 40 8.76 -3.56 -3.07
CA CYS A 40 8.53 -4.28 -4.33
C CYS A 40 7.65 -3.54 -5.35
N GLY A 41 6.85 -2.55 -4.92
CA GLY A 41 5.99 -1.74 -5.78
C GLY A 41 4.70 -2.39 -6.30
N SER A 42 4.43 -3.67 -6.00
CA SER A 42 3.22 -4.37 -6.48
C SER A 42 1.92 -3.66 -6.10
N CYS A 43 1.81 -3.17 -4.87
CA CYS A 43 0.64 -2.47 -4.38
C CYS A 43 0.37 -1.16 -5.15
N ALA A 44 1.42 -0.41 -5.50
CA ALA A 44 1.30 0.83 -6.24
C ALA A 44 0.85 0.59 -7.70
N ALA A 45 1.31 -0.50 -8.33
CA ALA A 45 0.94 -0.86 -9.69
C ALA A 45 -0.55 -1.17 -9.87
N VAL A 46 -1.21 -1.70 -8.83
CA VAL A 46 -2.64 -2.05 -8.87
C VAL A 46 -3.57 -1.00 -8.27
N CYS A 47 -3.03 0.08 -7.70
CA CYS A 47 -3.84 1.09 -7.05
C CYS A 47 -4.63 1.89 -8.09
N PRO A 48 -5.98 1.84 -8.10
CA PRO A 48 -6.78 2.52 -9.13
C PRO A 48 -6.76 4.04 -8.99
N THR A 49 -6.44 4.57 -7.81
CA THR A 49 -6.32 6.01 -7.53
C THR A 49 -4.88 6.49 -7.52
N SER A 50 -3.90 5.62 -7.79
CA SER A 50 -2.47 5.94 -7.77
C SER A 50 -2.00 6.62 -6.48
N CYS A 51 -2.67 6.33 -5.35
CA CYS A 51 -2.45 6.98 -4.06
C CYS A 51 -1.33 6.33 -3.22
N ILE A 52 -0.47 5.51 -3.82
CA ILE A 52 0.60 4.77 -3.15
C ILE A 52 1.94 5.17 -3.76
N SER A 53 2.87 5.64 -2.93
CA SER A 53 4.16 6.18 -3.37
C SER A 53 5.31 5.71 -2.46
N GLU A 54 6.54 5.76 -2.97
CA GLU A 54 7.75 5.45 -2.19
C GLU A 54 7.93 6.51 -1.09
N GLY A 55 7.86 6.07 0.16
CA GLY A 55 8.11 6.92 1.33
C GLY A 55 9.58 7.29 1.43
N LYS A 56 9.87 8.59 1.51
CA LYS A 56 11.21 9.10 1.78
C LYS A 56 11.58 9.03 3.25
#